data_AF-A0A537H659-F1
#
_entry.id   AF-A0A537H659-F1
#
_cell.length_a   1.000
_cell.length_b   1.000
_cell.length_c   1.000
_cell.angle_alpha   90.00
_cell.angle_beta   90.00
_cell.angle_gamma   90.00
#
_symmetry.space_group_name_H-M   'P 1'
#
loop_
_entity.id
_entity.type
_entity.pdbx_description
1 polymer ?
#
loop_
_entity_poly.entity_id
_entity_poly.type
_entity_poly.pdbx_seq_one_letter_code
_entity_poly.pdbx_strand_id
1 'polypeptide(L)'
;MNISQDTLPGLEWREPIEGLEFGELFLGAITSTFFARGRFSGYGICFTDRRIIGFRMRRVALILKTPFVAAIGALYLVVILETLSGTALLALLLPLVLHLANWPITILTSRISENILSRKALGPSKLLERRRDLELRRNQIEELLMKSPGKGRNLLRSGGMGGYLKITLKDYRLRKIEIKIRGWNQHQRLRDLVINFSSREPKVRALEYP
;
A
#
# COMPACT_ATOMS: atom_id res chain seq x y z
N MET A 1 -56.46 25.71 -4.00
CA MET A 1 -56.06 24.37 -4.50
C MET A 1 -54.55 24.30 -4.38
N ASN A 2 -54.04 23.73 -3.27
CA ASN A 2 -52.61 23.63 -2.99
C ASN A 2 -52.15 22.25 -3.44
N ILE A 3 -51.25 22.19 -4.42
CA ILE A 3 -50.65 20.95 -4.90
C ILE A 3 -49.48 20.64 -3.97
N SER A 4 -49.64 19.58 -3.18
CA SER A 4 -48.64 18.99 -2.31
C SER A 4 -47.43 18.51 -3.12
N GLN A 5 -46.24 19.00 -2.74
CA GLN A 5 -44.96 18.46 -3.18
C GLN A 5 -44.75 17.10 -2.50
N ASP A 6 -45.09 16.02 -3.22
CA ASP A 6 -44.70 14.67 -2.85
C ASP A 6 -43.17 14.56 -2.87
N THR A 7 -42.59 14.67 -1.69
CA THR A 7 -41.18 14.46 -1.44
C THR A 7 -40.98 12.95 -1.33
N LEU A 8 -40.58 12.30 -2.43
CA LEU A 8 -40.17 10.90 -2.40
C LEU A 8 -38.96 10.74 -1.45
N PRO A 9 -39.07 9.93 -0.37
CA PRO A 9 -37.96 9.71 0.54
C PRO A 9 -37.01 8.70 -0.09
N GLY A 10 -35.74 9.08 -0.29
CA GLY A 10 -34.68 8.08 -0.53
C GLY A 10 -33.71 8.33 -1.68
N LEU A 11 -33.79 9.46 -2.40
CA LEU A 11 -32.74 9.88 -3.33
C LEU A 11 -31.91 11.00 -2.69
N GLU A 12 -31.12 10.66 -1.69
CA GLU A 12 -29.97 11.49 -1.31
C GLU A 12 -29.00 11.52 -2.49
N TRP A 13 -28.98 12.64 -3.20
CA TRP A 13 -27.92 12.97 -4.15
C TRP A 13 -26.60 13.02 -3.39
N ARG A 14 -25.84 11.92 -3.43
CA ARG A 14 -24.44 11.93 -3.01
C ARG A 14 -23.63 12.57 -4.12
N GLU A 15 -22.94 13.66 -3.80
CA GLU A 15 -22.03 14.30 -4.74
C GLU A 15 -21.10 13.26 -5.38
N PRO A 16 -20.86 13.34 -6.70
CA PRO A 16 -19.93 12.45 -7.36
C PRO A 16 -18.57 12.61 -6.70
N ILE A 17 -18.08 11.53 -6.09
CA ILE A 17 -16.77 11.52 -5.45
C ILE A 17 -15.73 11.79 -6.54
N GLU A 18 -15.00 12.90 -6.39
CA GLU A 18 -13.97 13.31 -7.36
C GLU A 18 -13.05 12.14 -7.74
N GLY A 19 -13.00 11.84 -9.04
CA GLY A 19 -12.17 10.80 -9.63
C GLY A 19 -12.87 9.46 -9.90
N LEU A 20 -14.12 9.26 -9.45
CA LEU A 20 -15.00 8.17 -9.90
C LEU A 20 -15.69 8.53 -11.23
N GLU A 21 -15.91 7.54 -12.09
CA GLU A 21 -16.76 7.67 -13.27
C GLU A 21 -18.24 7.76 -12.85
N PHE A 22 -19.07 8.37 -13.69
CA PHE A 22 -20.51 8.49 -13.40
C PHE A 22 -21.16 7.10 -13.25
N GLY A 23 -21.86 6.90 -12.14
CA GLY A 23 -22.49 5.63 -11.77
C GLY A 23 -21.51 4.54 -11.33
N GLU A 24 -20.25 4.87 -11.07
CA GLU A 24 -19.25 3.95 -10.49
C GLU A 24 -19.38 3.93 -8.96
N LEU A 25 -19.42 2.72 -8.40
CA LEU A 25 -19.55 2.46 -6.97
C LEU A 25 -18.19 2.17 -6.35
N PHE A 26 -17.84 2.92 -5.32
CA PHE A 26 -16.65 2.66 -4.51
C PHE A 26 -16.88 1.45 -3.60
N LEU A 27 -16.06 0.40 -3.77
CA LEU A 27 -16.16 -0.84 -2.96
C LEU A 27 -15.27 -0.79 -1.73
N GLY A 28 -14.20 -0.03 -1.81
CA GLY A 28 -13.24 0.13 -0.73
C GLY A 28 -11.84 0.39 -1.23
N ALA A 29 -11.00 0.89 -0.34
CA ALA A 29 -9.59 1.08 -0.63
C ALA A 29 -8.75 0.68 0.58
N ILE A 30 -7.55 0.22 0.29
CA ILE A 30 -6.55 -0.10 1.29
C ILE A 30 -5.24 0.55 0.91
N THR A 31 -4.62 1.24 1.86
CA THR A 31 -3.28 1.80 1.68
C THR A 31 -2.41 1.32 2.82
N SER A 32 -1.21 0.85 2.49
CA SER A 32 -0.32 0.28 3.49
C SER A 32 1.14 0.39 3.08
N THR A 33 1.99 0.57 4.08
CA THR A 33 3.45 0.41 3.94
C THR A 33 3.90 -1.03 3.77
N PHE A 34 3.03 -1.99 4.14
CA PHE A 34 3.26 -3.42 3.96
C PHE A 34 2.96 -3.92 2.54
N PHE A 35 2.41 -3.07 1.68
CA PHE A 35 2.29 -3.34 0.26
C PHE A 35 3.46 -2.73 -0.53
N ALA A 36 3.96 -3.47 -1.51
CA ALA A 36 5.05 -3.04 -2.35
C ALA A 36 4.83 -3.47 -3.80
N ARG A 37 5.11 -2.55 -4.73
CA ARG A 37 5.15 -2.85 -6.16
C ARG A 37 6.54 -2.50 -6.69
N GLY A 38 7.27 -3.51 -7.14
CA GLY A 38 8.68 -3.36 -7.51
C GLY A 38 9.61 -3.26 -6.30
N ARG A 39 10.54 -2.29 -6.31
CA ARG A 39 11.58 -2.11 -5.28
C ARG A 39 11.15 -1.27 -4.07
N PHE A 40 10.00 -0.59 -4.14
CA PHE A 40 9.60 0.40 -3.13
C PHE A 40 8.41 -0.10 -2.29
N SER A 41 8.51 0.11 -0.96
CA SER A 41 7.44 -0.13 0.01
C SER A 41 6.49 1.06 0.09
N GLY A 42 5.20 0.81 0.34
CA GLY A 42 4.16 1.84 0.36
C GLY A 42 3.36 1.84 -0.92
N TYR A 43 2.25 1.11 -0.93
CA TYR A 43 1.32 1.03 -2.05
C TYR A 43 -0.12 1.09 -1.56
N GLY A 44 -0.99 1.66 -2.39
CA GLY A 44 -2.42 1.68 -2.17
C GLY A 44 -3.16 1.02 -3.33
N ILE A 45 -4.26 0.36 -3.02
CA ILE A 45 -5.17 -0.23 -4.01
C ILE A 45 -6.58 0.22 -3.66
N CYS A 46 -7.30 0.74 -4.64
CA CYS A 46 -8.73 1.03 -4.57
C CYS A 46 -9.46 0.06 -5.50
N PHE A 47 -10.60 -0.43 -5.02
CA PHE A 47 -11.53 -1.24 -5.78
C PHE A 47 -12.81 -0.45 -5.97
N THR A 48 -13.25 -0.37 -7.21
CA THR A 48 -14.58 0.08 -7.58
C THR A 48 -15.34 -1.10 -8.18
N ASP A 49 -16.62 -0.94 -8.43
CA ASP A 49 -17.41 -1.93 -9.16
C ASP A 49 -16.94 -2.12 -10.62
N ARG A 50 -16.16 -1.18 -11.18
CA ARG A 50 -15.71 -1.24 -12.58
C ARG A 50 -14.22 -1.43 -12.77
N ARG A 51 -13.37 -1.06 -11.81
CA ARG A 51 -11.91 -1.05 -11.99
C ARG A 51 -11.14 -1.24 -10.68
N ILE A 52 -9.88 -1.57 -10.83
CA ILE A 52 -8.86 -1.58 -9.77
C ILE A 52 -7.90 -0.43 -10.06
N ILE A 53 -7.69 0.43 -9.07
CA ILE A 53 -6.78 1.57 -9.17
C ILE A 53 -5.65 1.41 -8.17
N GLY A 54 -4.41 1.45 -8.66
CA GLY A 54 -3.20 1.38 -7.84
C GLY A 54 -2.54 2.74 -7.68
N PHE A 55 -2.06 3.05 -6.47
CA PHE A 55 -1.44 4.33 -6.13
C PHE A 55 -0.08 4.13 -5.46
N ARG A 56 0.93 4.90 -5.88
CA ARG A 56 2.25 4.90 -5.23
C ARG A 56 2.26 5.82 -4.01
N MET A 57 2.65 5.30 -2.85
CA MET A 57 2.70 6.06 -1.59
C MET A 57 4.11 6.46 -1.15
N ARG A 58 5.02 6.60 -2.11
CA ARG A 58 6.47 6.83 -1.88
C ARG A 58 6.78 7.97 -0.90
N ARG A 59 6.01 9.07 -0.94
CA ARG A 59 6.36 10.29 -0.20
C ARG A 59 6.20 10.14 1.32
N VAL A 60 5.18 9.43 1.80
CA VAL A 60 4.89 9.37 3.25
C VAL A 60 5.96 8.60 4.01
N ALA A 61 6.34 7.42 3.51
CA ALA A 61 7.37 6.61 4.13
C ALA A 61 8.77 7.24 4.02
N LEU A 62 9.05 7.95 2.92
CA LEU A 62 10.35 8.59 2.70
C LEU A 62 10.53 9.81 3.60
N ILE A 63 9.53 10.71 3.67
CA ILE A 63 9.56 11.91 4.53
C ILE A 63 9.76 11.51 6.01
N LEU A 64 9.12 10.43 6.47
CA LEU A 64 9.29 9.97 7.84
C LEU A 64 10.68 9.40 8.13
N LYS A 65 11.35 8.81 7.14
CA LYS A 65 12.69 8.22 7.30
C LYS A 65 13.80 9.25 7.18
N THR A 66 13.61 10.30 6.38
CA THR A 66 14.61 11.35 6.13
C THR A 66 15.26 11.92 7.40
N PRO A 67 14.52 12.34 8.45
CA PRO A 67 15.15 12.94 9.64
C PRO A 67 16.04 11.93 10.39
N PHE A 68 15.65 10.66 10.44
CA PHE A 68 16.46 9.62 11.08
C PHE A 68 17.73 9.34 10.29
N VAL A 69 17.63 9.26 8.96
CA VAL A 69 18.80 9.07 8.08
C VAL A 69 19.75 10.27 8.16
N ALA A 70 19.20 11.50 8.22
CA ALA A 70 20.00 12.71 8.37
C ALA A 70 20.71 12.78 9.73
N ALA A 71 20.02 12.47 10.83
CA ALA A 71 20.62 12.43 12.16
C ALA A 71 21.74 11.38 12.27
N ILE A 72 21.52 10.19 11.69
CA ILE A 72 22.53 9.15 11.58
C ILE A 72 23.73 9.62 10.73
N GLY A 73 23.47 10.26 9.59
CA GLY A 73 24.52 10.79 8.71
C GLY A 73 25.35 11.89 9.37
N ALA A 74 24.72 12.75 10.19
CA ALA A 74 25.43 13.75 10.97
C ALA A 74 26.31 13.11 12.05
N LEU A 75 25.78 12.11 12.78
CA LEU A 75 26.56 11.35 13.76
C LEU A 75 27.76 10.64 13.12
N TYR A 76 27.59 10.09 11.91
CA TYR A 76 28.66 9.49 11.12
C TYR A 76 29.80 10.48 10.85
N LEU A 77 29.44 11.72 10.48
CA LEU A 77 30.41 12.77 10.15
C LEU A 77 31.20 13.20 11.40
N VAL A 78 30.54 13.30 12.56
CA VAL A 78 31.19 13.59 13.85
C VAL A 78 32.16 12.48 14.24
N VAL A 79 31.73 11.22 14.17
CA VAL A 79 32.59 10.08 14.56
C VAL A 79 33.80 9.96 13.64
N ILE A 80 33.66 10.19 12.34
CA ILE A 80 34.82 10.19 11.42
C ILE A 80 35.80 11.30 11.79
N LEU A 81 35.31 12.51 12.02
CA LEU A 81 36.15 13.66 12.41
C LEU A 81 36.90 13.39 13.72
N GLU A 82 36.27 12.73 14.69
CA GLU A 82 36.94 12.32 15.94
C GLU A 82 37.87 11.11 15.76
N THR A 83 37.59 10.18 14.86
CA THR A 83 38.50 9.03 14.65
C THR A 83 39.80 9.43 13.95
N LEU A 84 39.79 10.51 13.17
CA LEU A 84 41.00 11.15 12.64
C LEU A 84 41.93 11.68 13.75
N SER A 85 41.43 11.88 14.98
CA SER A 85 42.23 12.29 16.15
C SER A 85 42.70 11.12 17.04
N GLY A 86 42.47 9.86 16.64
CA GLY A 86 43.16 8.68 17.23
C GLY A 86 42.28 7.59 17.85
N THR A 87 40.95 7.72 17.83
CA THR A 87 40.02 6.73 18.43
C THR A 87 39.56 5.66 17.42
N ALA A 88 40.49 4.83 16.94
CA ALA A 88 40.25 3.86 15.85
C ALA A 88 39.22 2.74 16.16
N LEU A 89 38.97 2.42 17.43
CA LEU A 89 38.10 1.30 17.84
C LEU A 89 36.60 1.55 17.60
N LEU A 90 36.13 2.81 17.72
CA LEU A 90 34.72 3.17 17.52
C LEU A 90 34.32 3.15 16.03
N ALA A 91 35.24 3.48 15.12
CA ALA A 91 35.01 3.41 13.67
C ALA A 91 34.72 1.98 13.19
N LEU A 92 35.34 0.98 13.81
CA LEU A 92 35.27 -0.42 13.39
C LEU A 92 33.92 -1.07 13.72
N LEU A 93 33.28 -0.64 14.82
CA LEU A 93 31.94 -1.09 15.23
C LEU A 93 30.81 -0.28 14.58
N LEU A 94 31.12 0.85 13.94
CA LEU A 94 30.14 1.79 13.40
C LEU A 94 29.18 1.16 12.37
N PRO A 95 29.63 0.38 11.36
CA PRO A 95 28.73 -0.23 10.39
C PRO A 95 27.76 -1.22 11.06
N LEU A 96 28.22 -1.93 12.09
CA LEU A 96 27.42 -2.88 12.84
C LEU A 96 26.34 -2.15 13.68
N VAL A 97 26.72 -1.10 14.40
CA VAL A 97 25.78 -0.28 15.19
C VAL A 97 24.72 0.35 14.28
N LEU A 98 25.10 0.82 13.10
CA LEU A 98 24.17 1.37 12.12
C LEU A 98 23.22 0.31 11.55
N HIS A 99 23.73 -0.89 11.26
CA HIS A 99 22.90 -1.98 10.78
C HIS A 99 21.86 -2.39 11.84
N LEU A 100 22.28 -2.43 13.11
CA LEU A 100 21.42 -2.69 14.26
C LEU A 100 20.42 -1.55 14.52
N ALA A 101 20.79 -0.29 14.34
CA ALA A 101 19.92 0.87 14.54
C ALA A 101 18.91 1.09 13.40
N ASN A 102 19.24 0.69 12.17
CA ASN A 102 18.34 0.83 11.02
C ASN A 102 17.08 -0.03 11.15
N TRP A 103 17.18 -1.19 11.82
CA TRP A 103 16.06 -2.07 12.09
C TRP A 103 14.96 -1.40 12.94
N PRO A 104 15.20 -0.92 14.18
CA PRO A 104 14.17 -0.30 15.01
C PRO A 104 13.60 0.96 14.35
N ILE A 105 14.43 1.75 13.65
CA ILE A 105 13.96 2.93 12.89
C ILE A 105 13.00 2.51 11.80
N THR A 106 13.32 1.45 11.04
CA THR A 106 12.44 0.96 9.97
C THR A 106 11.12 0.42 10.54
N ILE A 107 11.13 -0.28 11.68
CA ILE A 107 9.91 -0.73 12.34
C ILE A 107 9.08 0.46 12.80
N LEU A 108 9.67 1.41 13.53
CA LEU A 108 8.95 2.54 14.10
C LEU A 108 8.35 3.42 12.99
N THR A 109 9.15 3.75 11.97
CA THR A 109 8.68 4.52 10.81
C THR A 109 7.59 3.77 10.04
N SER A 110 7.67 2.45 9.89
CA SER A 110 6.60 1.66 9.25
C SER A 110 5.27 1.73 10.02
N ARG A 111 5.29 1.65 11.36
CA ARG A 111 4.08 1.73 12.19
C ARG A 111 3.46 3.13 12.17
N ILE A 112 4.28 4.16 12.33
CA ILE A 112 3.79 5.54 12.33
C ILE A 112 3.25 5.90 10.94
N SER A 113 3.96 5.52 9.87
CA SER A 113 3.46 5.74 8.51
C SER A 113 2.18 4.94 8.23
N GLU A 114 2.04 3.72 8.73
CA GLU A 114 0.79 2.95 8.64
C GLU A 114 -0.37 3.67 9.34
N ASN A 115 -0.15 4.22 10.54
CA ASN A 115 -1.16 4.97 11.29
C ASN A 115 -1.56 6.28 10.58
N ILE A 116 -0.60 6.98 9.99
CA ILE A 116 -0.88 8.20 9.20
C ILE A 116 -1.63 7.83 7.93
N LEU A 117 -1.25 6.74 7.26
CA LEU A 117 -1.89 6.27 6.04
C LEU A 117 -3.30 5.79 6.29
N SER A 118 -3.55 5.01 7.36
CA SER A 118 -4.89 4.54 7.70
C SER A 118 -5.84 5.70 8.00
N ARG A 119 -5.37 6.75 8.70
CA ARG A 119 -6.15 7.99 8.91
C ARG A 119 -6.38 8.77 7.60
N LYS A 120 -5.39 8.85 6.71
CA LYS A 120 -5.53 9.57 5.43
C LYS A 120 -6.30 8.78 4.36
N ALA A 121 -6.49 7.48 4.53
CA ALA A 121 -7.23 6.62 3.63
C ALA A 121 -8.76 6.70 3.80
N LEU A 122 -9.25 7.43 4.81
CA LEU A 122 -10.67 7.56 5.11
C LEU A 122 -11.46 8.37 4.06
N GLY A 123 -10.80 9.14 3.20
CA GLY A 123 -11.46 9.94 2.16
C GLY A 123 -11.25 9.34 0.75
N PRO A 124 -12.30 8.87 0.06
CA PRO A 124 -12.16 8.31 -1.28
C PRO A 124 -11.69 9.34 -2.32
N SER A 125 -12.12 10.60 -2.22
CA SER A 125 -11.67 11.72 -3.07
C SER A 125 -10.15 11.96 -2.95
N LYS A 126 -9.64 12.08 -1.72
CA LYS A 126 -8.20 12.24 -1.43
C LYS A 126 -7.34 11.05 -1.85
N LEU A 127 -7.92 9.88 -2.05
CA LEU A 127 -7.22 8.71 -2.60
C LEU A 127 -7.18 8.77 -4.13
N LEU A 128 -8.28 9.15 -4.77
CA LEU A 128 -8.42 9.23 -6.23
C LEU A 128 -7.65 10.40 -6.86
N GLU A 129 -7.43 11.47 -6.09
CA GLU A 129 -6.57 12.61 -6.44
C GLU A 129 -5.07 12.22 -6.50
N ARG A 130 -4.68 11.13 -5.81
CA ARG A 130 -3.26 10.72 -5.79
C ARG A 130 -2.80 10.19 -7.13
N ARG A 131 -1.49 10.33 -7.38
CA ARG A 131 -0.83 9.83 -8.59
C ARG A 131 -1.12 8.34 -8.81
N ARG A 132 -1.97 8.07 -9.80
CA ARG A 132 -2.32 6.74 -10.28
C ARG A 132 -1.09 6.11 -10.93
N ASP A 133 -0.79 4.89 -10.51
CA ASP A 133 0.29 4.06 -11.08
C ASP A 133 -0.27 2.94 -11.95
N LEU A 134 -1.53 2.59 -11.70
CA LEU A 134 -2.24 1.54 -12.40
C LEU A 134 -3.71 1.86 -12.39
N GLU A 135 -4.35 1.63 -13.53
CA GLU A 135 -5.79 1.61 -13.66
C GLU A 135 -6.15 0.42 -14.55
N LEU A 136 -6.90 -0.53 -14.01
CA LEU A 136 -7.32 -1.74 -14.72
C LEU A 136 -8.82 -1.86 -14.66
N ARG A 137 -9.47 -1.89 -15.82
CA ARG A 137 -10.91 -2.15 -15.87
C ARG A 137 -11.18 -3.63 -15.61
N ARG A 138 -12.29 -3.92 -14.93
CA ARG A 138 -12.70 -5.29 -14.56
C ARG A 138 -12.77 -6.20 -15.79
N ASN A 139 -13.28 -5.69 -16.91
CA ASN A 139 -13.40 -6.44 -18.16
C ASN A 139 -12.05 -6.87 -18.77
N GLN A 140 -10.93 -6.19 -18.41
CA GLN A 140 -9.57 -6.51 -18.85
C GLN A 140 -8.89 -7.56 -17.98
N ILE A 141 -9.42 -7.81 -16.78
CA ILE A 141 -8.84 -8.73 -15.82
C ILE A 141 -9.34 -10.14 -16.13
N GLU A 142 -8.40 -11.08 -16.26
CA GLU A 142 -8.69 -12.50 -16.41
C GLU A 142 -8.76 -13.16 -15.04
N GLU A 143 -7.75 -12.91 -14.20
CA GLU A 143 -7.57 -13.61 -12.94
C GLU A 143 -6.88 -12.74 -11.88
N LEU A 144 -7.33 -12.89 -10.64
CA LEU A 144 -6.73 -12.37 -9.43
C LEU A 144 -6.21 -13.54 -8.60
N LEU A 145 -4.89 -13.70 -8.54
CA LEU A 145 -4.25 -14.75 -7.74
C LEU A 145 -3.63 -14.12 -6.51
N MET A 146 -4.03 -14.59 -5.34
CA MET A 146 -3.54 -14.09 -4.07
C MET A 146 -2.83 -15.19 -3.29
N LYS A 147 -1.64 -14.87 -2.80
CA LYS A 147 -0.85 -15.74 -1.92
C LYS A 147 -0.76 -15.12 -0.54
N SER A 148 -1.04 -15.91 0.49
CA SER A 148 -0.92 -15.48 1.87
C SER A 148 0.55 -15.27 2.28
N PRO A 149 0.87 -14.22 3.07
CA PRO A 149 2.14 -14.17 3.77
C PRO A 149 2.12 -15.25 4.86
N GLY A 150 3.18 -16.05 4.98
CA GLY A 150 3.25 -17.11 5.99
C GLY A 150 2.91 -16.61 7.40
N LYS A 151 2.15 -17.41 8.17
CA LYS A 151 1.66 -17.09 9.52
C LYS A 151 2.81 -17.20 10.54
N GLY A 152 3.77 -16.27 10.48
CA GLY A 152 4.94 -16.29 11.36
C GLY A 152 5.53 -14.91 11.58
N ARG A 153 5.73 -14.55 12.86
CA ARG A 153 6.48 -13.38 13.36
C ARG A 153 7.99 -13.48 13.09
N ASN A 154 8.41 -14.13 12.00
CA ASN A 154 9.83 -14.31 11.70
C ASN A 154 10.39 -13.05 11.04
N LEU A 155 10.73 -12.11 11.91
CA LEU A 155 11.35 -10.82 11.66
C LEU A 155 12.68 -10.90 10.87
N LEU A 156 13.26 -12.10 10.70
CA LEU A 156 14.53 -12.35 10.00
C LEU A 156 14.39 -12.79 8.52
N ARG A 157 13.18 -12.95 7.98
CA ARG A 157 13.02 -13.30 6.55
C ARG A 157 13.16 -12.08 5.64
N SER A 158 14.39 -11.61 5.45
CA SER A 158 14.76 -10.68 4.36
C SER A 158 14.80 -11.33 2.96
N GLY A 159 14.46 -12.63 2.81
CA GLY A 159 14.83 -13.39 1.61
C GLY A 159 13.77 -14.19 0.84
N GLY A 160 12.58 -14.51 1.35
CA GLY A 160 11.69 -15.42 0.59
C GLY A 160 10.34 -15.73 1.21
N MET A 161 9.32 -15.67 0.35
CA MET A 161 7.88 -15.95 0.57
C MET A 161 7.13 -14.92 1.44
N GLY A 162 7.17 -13.65 1.00
CA GLY A 162 6.06 -12.74 1.29
C GLY A 162 4.82 -13.11 0.48
N GLY A 163 3.64 -12.77 0.99
CA GLY A 163 2.40 -12.88 0.24
C GLY A 163 2.42 -11.95 -0.98
N TYR A 164 1.48 -12.14 -1.90
CA TYR A 164 1.33 -11.24 -3.03
C TYR A 164 -0.09 -11.28 -3.59
N LEU A 165 -0.48 -10.22 -4.29
CA LEU A 165 -1.61 -10.19 -5.20
C LEU A 165 -1.06 -10.06 -6.62
N LYS A 166 -1.38 -11.03 -7.46
CA LYS A 166 -1.03 -11.07 -8.87
C LYS A 166 -2.29 -10.87 -9.69
N ILE A 167 -2.23 -9.91 -10.62
CA ILE A 167 -3.32 -9.58 -11.53
C ILE A 167 -2.90 -10.00 -12.92
N THR A 168 -3.62 -10.96 -13.48
CA THR A 168 -3.46 -11.44 -14.85
C THR A 168 -4.49 -10.75 -15.73
N LEU A 169 -4.04 -10.18 -16.84
CA LEU A 169 -4.88 -9.50 -17.82
C LEU A 169 -5.17 -10.44 -18.98
N LYS A 170 -6.36 -10.28 -19.59
CA LYS A 170 -6.76 -11.05 -20.78
C LYS A 170 -5.82 -10.82 -21.97
N ASP A 171 -5.22 -9.63 -22.05
CA ASP A 171 -4.16 -9.36 -23.02
C ASP A 171 -2.82 -9.85 -22.47
N TYR A 172 -2.42 -11.05 -22.91
CA TYR A 172 -1.17 -11.71 -22.52
C TYR A 172 0.09 -10.93 -22.93
N ARG A 173 -0.01 -9.91 -23.79
CA ARG A 173 1.12 -9.03 -24.14
C ARG A 173 1.47 -8.05 -23.01
N LEU A 174 0.55 -7.82 -22.07
CA LEU A 174 0.77 -6.94 -20.93
C LEU A 174 1.48 -7.68 -19.79
N ARG A 175 2.49 -7.03 -19.21
CA ARG A 175 3.27 -7.57 -18.08
C ARG A 175 2.35 -7.95 -16.92
N LYS A 176 2.58 -9.14 -16.35
CA LYS A 176 1.95 -9.60 -15.11
C LYS A 176 2.17 -8.56 -14.01
N ILE A 177 1.09 -8.11 -13.37
CA ILE A 177 1.15 -7.11 -12.31
C ILE A 177 1.19 -7.84 -10.98
N GLU A 178 2.25 -7.63 -10.20
CA GLU A 178 2.43 -8.23 -8.88
C GLU A 178 2.58 -7.14 -7.82
N ILE A 179 1.78 -7.28 -6.76
CA ILE A 179 1.82 -6.44 -5.58
C ILE A 179 2.19 -7.33 -4.39
N LYS A 180 3.38 -7.12 -3.84
CA LYS A 180 3.90 -7.86 -2.70
C LYS A 180 3.22 -7.42 -1.41
N ILE A 181 2.89 -8.37 -0.56
CA ILE A 181 2.18 -8.20 0.70
C ILE A 181 3.03 -8.78 1.83
N ARG A 182 3.44 -7.93 2.77
CA ARG A 182 4.30 -8.34 3.89
C ARG A 182 3.56 -8.55 5.21
N GLY A 183 2.33 -8.05 5.34
CA GLY A 183 1.56 -8.08 6.57
C GLY A 183 0.34 -9.00 6.49
N TRP A 184 0.14 -9.84 7.51
CA TRP A 184 -1.00 -10.76 7.60
C TRP A 184 -2.35 -10.03 7.67
N ASN A 185 -2.47 -9.03 8.55
CA ASN A 185 -3.72 -8.27 8.71
C ASN A 185 -4.06 -7.49 7.43
N GLN A 186 -3.05 -6.96 6.74
CA GLN A 186 -3.20 -6.28 5.47
C GLN A 186 -3.63 -7.24 4.36
N HIS A 187 -3.09 -8.46 4.36
CA HIS A 187 -3.52 -9.51 3.46
C HIS A 187 -5.00 -9.86 3.68
N GLN A 188 -5.46 -10.06 4.92
CA GLN A 188 -6.86 -10.34 5.22
C GLN A 188 -7.80 -9.23 4.74
N ARG A 189 -7.46 -7.96 5.01
CA ARG A 189 -8.28 -6.84 4.52
C ARG A 189 -8.31 -6.73 2.99
N LEU A 190 -7.18 -7.01 2.34
CA LEU A 190 -7.11 -7.02 0.87
C LEU A 190 -7.89 -8.20 0.28
N ARG A 191 -7.85 -9.37 0.94
CA ARG A 191 -8.61 -10.56 0.58
C ARG A 191 -10.10 -10.25 0.50
N ASP A 192 -10.64 -9.63 1.54
CA ASP A 192 -12.07 -9.31 1.61
C ASP A 192 -12.49 -8.37 0.46
N LEU A 193 -11.64 -7.38 0.13
CA LEU A 193 -11.86 -6.49 -1.01
C LEU A 193 -11.78 -7.23 -2.35
N VAL A 194 -10.79 -8.12 -2.53
CA VAL A 194 -10.64 -8.93 -3.75
C VAL A 194 -11.85 -9.84 -3.95
N ILE A 195 -12.33 -10.49 -2.88
CA ILE A 195 -13.51 -11.36 -2.91
C ILE A 195 -14.74 -10.53 -3.32
N ASN A 196 -15.00 -9.40 -2.64
CA ASN A 196 -16.12 -8.51 -2.97
C ASN A 196 -16.05 -7.96 -4.40
N PHE A 197 -14.84 -7.64 -4.88
CA PHE A 197 -14.65 -7.22 -6.27
C PHE A 197 -14.90 -8.36 -7.26
N SER A 198 -14.41 -9.57 -6.98
CA SER A 198 -14.48 -10.71 -7.90
C SER A 198 -15.89 -11.30 -8.07
N SER A 199 -16.73 -11.18 -7.03
CA SER A 199 -18.08 -11.73 -7.00
C SER A 199 -19.09 -10.89 -7.80
N ARG A 200 -18.77 -9.63 -8.08
CA ARG A 200 -19.62 -8.71 -8.85
C ARG A 200 -19.44 -8.88 -10.36
N GLU A 201 -20.47 -8.51 -11.11
CA GLU A 201 -20.44 -8.66 -12.57
C GLU A 201 -19.59 -7.57 -13.26
N PRO A 202 -18.88 -7.90 -14.35
CA PRO A 202 -18.60 -9.25 -14.84
C PRO A 202 -17.66 -10.02 -13.90
N LYS A 203 -17.98 -11.27 -13.58
CA LYS A 203 -17.22 -12.07 -12.61
C LYS A 203 -15.76 -12.22 -13.05
N VAL A 204 -14.85 -12.05 -12.10
CA VAL A 204 -13.41 -12.23 -12.30
C VAL A 204 -12.97 -13.44 -11.50
N ARG A 205 -12.14 -14.31 -12.08
CA ARG A 205 -11.63 -15.48 -11.36
C ARG A 205 -10.71 -15.02 -10.23
N ALA A 206 -11.02 -15.41 -8.98
CA ALA A 206 -10.16 -15.16 -7.83
C ALA A 206 -9.67 -16.48 -7.24
N LEU A 207 -8.35 -16.66 -7.17
CA LEU A 207 -7.71 -17.85 -6.59
C LEU A 207 -6.87 -17.45 -5.37
N GLU A 208 -6.95 -18.26 -4.32
CA GLU A 208 -6.18 -18.07 -3.10
C GLU A 208 -5.26 -19.28 -2.85
N TYR A 209 -4.00 -19.00 -2.54
CA TYR A 209 -3.00 -20.00 -2.19
C TYR A 209 -2.43 -19.73 -0.78
N PRO A 210 -2.23 -20.79 0.03
CA PRO A 210 -1.58 -20.66 1.32
C PRO A 210 -0.10 -20.22 1.25
#